data_AF-X1QLB7-F1
#
_entry.id   AF-X1QLB7-F1
#
_cell.length_a   1.000
_cell.length_b   1.000
_cell.length_c   1.000
_cell.angle_alpha   90.00
_cell.angle_beta   90.00
_cell.angle_gamma   90.00
#
_symmetry.space_group_name_H-M   'P 1'
#
loop_
_entity.id
_entity.type
_entity.pdbx_description
1 polymer ?
#
loop_
_entity_poly.entity_id
_entity_poly.type
_entity_poly.pdbx_seq_one_letter_code
_entity_poly.pdbx_strand_id
1 'polypeptide(L)'
;MTENRKEEIGKNDKMIDGKMIKEKDQADEMNGEFQTVKILGSRIHIVNINDITSSMVKWIEEYNPSKNCRQIVNTGFHGTWEAYKDPELKVIMNSADLWIPDGIAFTIIAHKKGFVSFKRLAGVDFMKAFFELADRKGYKSFFYGDTDEILTSLKVKFEEKYPGHKIA
;
A
#
# COMPACT_ATOMS: atom_id res chain seq x y z
N MET A 1 13.71 -12.06 -59.70
CA MET A 1 12.48 -11.41 -60.15
C MET A 1 11.54 -11.35 -58.96
N THR A 2 11.68 -10.28 -58.17
CA THR A 2 10.83 -9.06 -58.15
C THR A 2 9.66 -9.26 -57.18
N GLU A 3 9.76 -8.81 -55.92
CA GLU A 3 9.57 -7.42 -55.47
C GLU A 3 8.09 -7.03 -55.50
N ASN A 4 7.45 -6.89 -54.33
CA ASN A 4 7.00 -5.57 -53.89
C ASN A 4 6.39 -5.52 -52.48
N ARG A 5 6.76 -4.41 -51.84
CA ARG A 5 6.42 -3.85 -50.54
C ARG A 5 5.36 -2.76 -50.76
N LYS A 6 4.29 -2.76 -49.96
CA LYS A 6 3.42 -1.61 -49.61
C LYS A 6 2.82 -1.94 -48.24
N GLU A 7 3.16 -1.34 -47.10
CA GLU A 7 2.89 0.05 -46.65
C GLU A 7 1.48 0.55 -46.97
N GLU A 8 0.61 0.56 -45.96
CA GLU A 8 -0.46 1.56 -45.71
C GLU A 8 -1.04 1.29 -44.30
N ILE A 9 -0.60 2.03 -43.29
CA ILE A 9 -1.24 3.24 -42.72
C ILE A 9 -2.42 2.89 -41.80
N GLY A 10 -2.18 3.13 -40.51
CA GLY A 10 -3.17 3.00 -39.45
C GLY A 10 -4.36 3.95 -39.62
N LYS A 11 -5.54 3.40 -39.41
CA LYS A 11 -6.77 4.14 -39.12
C LYS A 11 -7.52 3.36 -38.04
N ASN A 12 -7.37 3.79 -36.80
CA ASN A 12 -8.26 3.39 -35.71
C ASN A 12 -8.86 4.64 -35.07
N ASP A 13 -9.58 5.41 -35.89
CA ASP A 13 -10.57 6.39 -35.40
C ASP A 13 -11.95 5.87 -35.79
N LYS A 14 -12.71 5.39 -34.79
CA LYS A 14 -14.14 5.13 -34.93
C LYS A 14 -14.92 6.22 -34.21
N MET A 15 -15.59 7.04 -35.01
CA MET A 15 -16.57 8.06 -34.63
C MET A 15 -17.88 7.38 -34.23
N ILE A 16 -18.41 7.68 -33.04
CA ILE A 16 -19.83 7.44 -32.70
C ILE A 16 -20.31 8.61 -31.82
N ASP A 17 -21.35 9.32 -32.27
CA ASP A 17 -22.12 10.37 -31.57
C ASP A 17 -21.38 11.61 -31.02
N GLY A 18 -20.59 12.27 -31.90
CA GLY A 18 -20.46 13.74 -31.90
C GLY A 18 -19.92 14.44 -30.63
N LYS A 19 -19.37 13.71 -29.65
CA LYS A 19 -18.72 14.29 -28.47
C LYS A 19 -17.27 13.84 -28.37
N MET A 20 -16.37 14.83 -28.38
CA MET A 20 -14.98 14.69 -27.90
C MET A 20 -15.00 14.19 -26.45
N ILE A 21 -14.66 12.92 -26.24
CA ILE A 21 -14.39 12.40 -24.91
C ILE A 21 -12.89 12.60 -24.68
N LYS A 22 -12.55 13.58 -23.84
CA LYS A 22 -11.17 13.80 -23.39
C LYS A 22 -10.64 12.53 -22.73
N GLU A 23 -9.40 12.20 -23.09
CA GLU A 23 -8.55 11.18 -22.49
C GLU A 23 -8.82 11.05 -20.98
N LYS A 24 -9.31 9.88 -20.56
CA LYS A 24 -9.28 9.52 -19.15
C LYS A 24 -7.88 9.04 -18.83
N ASP A 25 -7.16 9.89 -18.11
CA ASP A 25 -6.01 9.56 -17.28
C ASP A 25 -6.30 8.35 -16.39
N GLN A 26 -6.11 7.14 -16.91
CA GLN A 26 -6.09 5.91 -16.12
C GLN A 26 -4.94 5.05 -16.61
N ALA A 27 -3.72 5.53 -16.34
CA ALA A 27 -2.59 4.65 -16.17
C ALA A 27 -2.75 3.97 -14.79
N ASP A 28 -3.33 2.78 -14.79
CA ASP A 28 -3.12 1.81 -13.70
C ASP A 28 -1.65 1.41 -13.77
N GLU A 29 -0.81 2.14 -13.04
CA GLU A 29 0.62 1.88 -13.00
C GLU A 29 0.88 0.63 -12.15
N MET A 30 1.26 -0.47 -12.82
CA MET A 30 1.98 -1.59 -12.19
C MET A 30 3.41 -1.15 -11.85
N ASN A 31 3.55 -0.28 -10.86
CA ASN A 31 4.85 0.10 -10.30
C ASN A 31 5.05 -0.64 -8.98
N GLY A 32 5.49 -1.90 -9.07
CA GLY A 32 5.89 -2.73 -7.93
C GLY A 32 5.04 -3.99 -7.69
N GLU A 33 5.30 -4.66 -6.57
CA GLU A 33 4.67 -5.93 -6.12
C GLU A 33 3.15 -5.82 -5.93
N PHE A 34 2.58 -4.60 -5.90
CA PHE A 34 1.19 -4.34 -5.57
C PHE A 34 0.50 -3.42 -6.59
N GLN A 35 -0.80 -3.65 -6.78
CA GLN A 35 -1.66 -2.73 -7.51
C GLN A 35 -1.91 -1.47 -6.67
N THR A 36 -2.04 -0.32 -7.33
CA THR A 36 -2.30 0.95 -6.65
C THR A 36 -3.48 1.68 -7.26
N VAL A 37 -4.11 2.55 -6.47
CA VAL A 37 -5.19 3.41 -6.88
C VAL A 37 -4.91 4.85 -6.44
N LYS A 38 -5.07 5.81 -7.36
CA LYS A 38 -4.91 7.24 -7.05
C LYS A 38 -6.19 7.79 -6.40
N ILE A 39 -6.06 8.30 -5.18
CA ILE A 39 -7.13 8.95 -4.41
C ILE A 39 -6.59 10.28 -3.87
N LEU A 40 -7.17 11.41 -4.29
CA LEU A 40 -6.70 12.76 -3.92
C LEU A 40 -5.19 13.01 -4.19
N GLY A 41 -4.63 12.36 -5.21
CA GLY A 41 -3.20 12.42 -5.54
C GLY A 41 -2.31 11.52 -4.66
N SER A 42 -2.89 10.79 -3.71
CA SER A 42 -2.21 9.77 -2.92
C SER A 42 -2.23 8.41 -3.63
N ARG A 43 -1.11 7.70 -3.59
CA ARG A 43 -0.91 6.36 -4.16
C ARG A 43 -1.26 5.31 -3.10
N ILE A 44 -2.53 4.91 -3.08
CA ILE A 44 -3.06 3.95 -2.12
C ILE A 44 -2.88 2.54 -2.67
N HIS A 45 -2.39 1.60 -1.87
CA HIS A 45 -2.14 0.23 -2.31
C HIS A 45 -3.40 -0.63 -2.13
N ILE A 46 -3.70 -1.43 -3.15
CA ILE A 46 -4.77 -2.43 -3.12
C ILE A 46 -4.15 -3.74 -2.65
N VAL A 47 -4.31 -4.02 -1.35
CA VAL A 47 -3.63 -5.13 -0.67
C VAL A 47 -4.56 -5.87 0.28
N ASN A 48 -4.25 -7.13 0.54
CA ASN A 48 -4.86 -7.91 1.61
C ASN A 48 -3.82 -8.29 2.68
N ILE A 49 -4.27 -8.77 3.84
CA ILE A 49 -3.40 -9.09 4.98
C ILE A 49 -2.30 -10.10 4.61
N ASN A 50 -2.60 -11.10 3.77
CA ASN A 50 -1.63 -12.13 3.37
C ASN A 50 -0.54 -11.53 2.49
N ASP A 51 -0.91 -10.65 1.54
CA ASP A 51 0.09 -10.01 0.67
C ASP A 51 1.03 -9.15 1.51
N ILE A 52 0.48 -8.34 2.42
CA ILE A 52 1.27 -7.45 3.29
C ILE A 52 2.23 -8.24 4.16
N THR A 53 1.73 -9.25 4.86
CA THR A 53 2.55 -10.07 5.77
C THR A 53 3.61 -10.86 5.01
N SER A 54 3.30 -11.37 3.82
CA SER A 54 4.27 -12.07 2.96
C SER A 54 5.39 -11.14 2.50
N SER A 55 5.05 -9.94 2.03
CA SER A 55 6.06 -8.96 1.60
C SER A 55 6.90 -8.44 2.77
N MET A 56 6.30 -8.26 3.96
CA MET A 56 7.06 -7.91 5.17
C MET A 56 8.06 -9.00 5.54
N VAL A 57 7.67 -10.28 5.53
CA VAL A 57 8.58 -11.41 5.78
C VAL A 57 9.74 -11.36 4.80
N LYS A 58 9.44 -11.24 3.50
CA LYS A 58 10.44 -11.12 2.45
C LYS A 58 11.39 -9.95 2.70
N TRP A 59 10.87 -8.76 3.06
CA TRP A 59 11.69 -7.59 3.34
C TRP A 59 12.59 -7.74 4.56
N ILE A 60 12.12 -8.43 5.60
CA ILE A 60 12.90 -8.73 6.80
C ILE A 60 13.97 -9.77 6.48
N GLU A 61 13.64 -10.84 5.76
CA GLU A 61 14.57 -11.92 5.39
C GLU A 61 15.62 -11.46 4.37
N GLU A 62 15.28 -10.53 3.48
CA GLU A 62 16.20 -9.91 2.51
C GLU A 62 16.91 -8.65 3.05
N TYR A 63 16.77 -8.35 4.34
CA TYR A 63 17.33 -7.15 4.95
C TYR A 63 18.85 -7.09 4.76
N ASN A 64 19.32 -5.94 4.30
CA ASN A 64 20.74 -5.64 4.14
C ASN A 64 20.99 -4.21 4.65
N PRO A 65 21.95 -4.00 5.58
CA PRO A 65 22.28 -2.66 6.10
C PRO A 65 22.67 -1.63 5.03
N SER A 66 23.06 -2.08 3.83
CA SER A 66 23.41 -1.22 2.70
C SER A 66 22.19 -0.77 1.88
N LYS A 67 21.01 -1.34 2.13
CA LYS A 67 19.75 -0.97 1.48
C LYS A 67 18.95 -0.05 2.40
N ASN A 68 18.13 0.82 1.80
CA ASN A 68 17.21 1.67 2.54
C ASN A 68 16.19 0.83 3.32
N CYS A 69 15.82 1.31 4.51
CA CYS A 69 14.73 0.74 5.29
C CYS A 69 13.42 0.77 4.49
N ARG A 70 12.61 -0.28 4.64
CA ARG A 70 11.27 -0.32 4.08
C ARG A 70 10.31 0.45 4.97
N GLN A 71 9.46 1.26 4.34
CA GLN A 71 8.47 2.08 5.03
C GLN A 71 7.05 1.64 4.69
N ILE A 72 6.26 1.36 5.73
CA ILE A 72 4.83 1.12 5.62
C ILE A 72 4.10 2.27 6.29
N VAL A 73 3.17 2.90 5.57
CA VAL A 73 2.26 3.91 6.08
C VAL A 73 0.88 3.28 6.19
N ASN A 74 0.33 3.27 7.40
CA ASN A 74 -1.04 2.86 7.64
C ASN A 74 -1.84 4.06 8.11
N THR A 75 -2.88 4.44 7.36
CA THR A 75 -3.67 5.63 7.71
C THR A 75 -5.10 5.55 7.22
N GLY A 76 -5.97 6.24 7.97
CA GLY A 76 -7.35 6.44 7.59
C GLY A 76 -7.55 7.57 6.56
N PHE A 77 -8.82 7.85 6.26
CA PHE A 77 -9.17 8.93 5.33
C PHE A 77 -8.63 10.29 5.81
N HIS A 78 -8.56 10.52 7.13
CA HIS A 78 -8.00 11.74 7.68
C HIS A 78 -6.55 11.97 7.24
N GLY A 79 -5.67 10.96 7.30
CA GLY A 79 -4.28 11.13 6.84
C GLY A 79 -4.17 11.31 5.33
N THR A 80 -5.06 10.72 4.55
CA THR A 80 -5.15 11.01 3.10
C THR A 80 -5.60 12.44 2.83
N TRP A 81 -6.49 12.98 3.65
CA TRP A 81 -6.94 14.37 3.58
C TRP A 81 -5.83 15.35 3.98
N GLU A 82 -5.07 15.06 5.03
CA GLU A 82 -3.90 15.88 5.41
C GLU A 82 -2.86 15.87 4.29
N ALA A 83 -2.53 14.71 3.74
CA ALA A 83 -1.66 14.60 2.56
C ALA A 83 -2.21 15.36 1.36
N TYR A 84 -3.53 15.42 1.16
CA TYR A 84 -4.10 16.20 0.07
C TYR A 84 -3.79 17.69 0.20
N LYS A 85 -3.91 18.24 1.42
CA LYS A 85 -3.70 19.65 1.75
C LYS A 85 -2.23 20.06 1.75
N ASP A 86 -1.34 19.16 2.19
CA ASP A 86 0.09 19.42 2.31
C ASP A 86 0.89 18.65 1.25
N PRO A 87 1.46 19.35 0.24
CA PRO A 87 2.27 18.73 -0.80
C PRO A 87 3.52 18.01 -0.28
N GLU A 88 4.17 18.51 0.78
CA GLU A 88 5.38 17.88 1.34
C GLU A 88 5.02 16.55 1.99
N LEU A 89 3.97 16.54 2.82
CA LEU A 89 3.43 15.32 3.42
C LEU A 89 3.02 14.30 2.34
N LYS A 90 2.40 14.77 1.25
CA LYS A 90 2.01 13.90 0.13
C LYS A 90 3.21 13.20 -0.50
N VAL A 91 4.30 13.93 -0.73
CA VAL A 91 5.54 13.37 -1.29
C VAL A 91 6.10 12.30 -0.36
N ILE A 92 6.18 12.58 0.95
CA ILE A 92 6.67 11.63 1.94
C ILE A 92 5.81 10.36 1.96
N MET A 93 4.48 10.49 2.07
CA MET A 93 3.60 9.32 2.15
C MET A 93 3.57 8.52 0.85
N ASN A 94 3.66 9.17 -0.32
CA ASN A 94 3.76 8.49 -1.61
C ASN A 94 5.11 7.78 -1.80
N SER A 95 6.17 8.21 -1.10
CA SER A 95 7.50 7.59 -1.12
C SER A 95 7.57 6.27 -0.35
N ALA A 96 6.59 5.98 0.50
CA ALA A 96 6.52 4.73 1.25
C ALA A 96 6.39 3.51 0.31
N ASP A 97 7.04 2.41 0.69
CA ASP A 97 6.97 1.15 -0.06
C ASP A 97 5.55 0.57 -0.06
N LEU A 98 4.80 0.80 1.01
CA LEU A 98 3.42 0.39 1.12
C LEU A 98 2.58 1.43 1.87
N TRP A 99 1.47 1.83 1.27
CA TRP A 99 0.46 2.66 1.90
C TRP A 99 -0.84 1.87 2.06
N ILE A 100 -1.06 1.39 3.28
CA ILE A 100 -2.23 0.62 3.69
C ILE A 100 -3.36 1.60 4.06
N PRO A 101 -4.48 1.58 3.34
CA PRO A 101 -5.65 2.37 3.71
C PRO A 101 -6.45 1.71 4.84
N ASP A 102 -6.73 2.45 5.91
CA ASP A 102 -7.68 2.04 6.95
C ASP A 102 -9.05 2.70 6.75
N GLY A 103 -10.09 1.88 6.67
CA GLY A 103 -11.47 2.35 6.73
C GLY A 103 -12.28 2.13 5.47
N ILE A 104 -13.60 2.25 5.63
CA ILE A 104 -14.58 1.81 4.63
C ILE A 104 -14.59 2.69 3.36
N ALA A 105 -14.20 3.96 3.48
CA ALA A 105 -14.20 4.91 2.38
C ALA A 105 -13.33 4.43 1.21
N PHE A 106 -12.15 3.86 1.53
CA PHE A 106 -11.23 3.34 0.52
C PHE A 106 -11.80 2.13 -0.21
N THR A 107 -12.50 1.24 0.49
CA THR A 107 -13.19 0.10 -0.13
C THR A 107 -14.23 0.56 -1.14
N ILE A 108 -15.07 1.53 -0.76
CA ILE A 108 -16.11 2.08 -1.64
C ILE A 108 -15.47 2.73 -2.88
N ILE A 109 -14.41 3.51 -2.71
CA ILE A 109 -13.72 4.19 -3.81
C ILE A 109 -13.03 3.19 -4.73
N ALA A 110 -12.36 2.17 -4.17
CA ALA A 110 -11.68 1.12 -4.91
C ALA A 110 -12.68 0.29 -5.73
N HIS A 111 -13.83 -0.08 -5.16
CA HIS A 111 -14.90 -0.79 -5.86
C HIS A 111 -15.44 0.01 -7.04
N LYS A 112 -15.68 1.32 -6.84
CA LYS A 112 -16.09 2.23 -7.92
C LYS A 112 -15.05 2.37 -9.03
N LYS A 113 -13.78 2.08 -8.73
CA LYS A 113 -12.67 2.09 -9.70
C LYS A 113 -12.36 0.72 -10.30
N GLY A 114 -13.18 -0.31 -10.01
CA GLY A 114 -13.06 -1.65 -10.61
C GLY A 114 -12.40 -2.71 -9.72
N PHE A 115 -11.87 -2.34 -8.55
CA PHE A 115 -11.23 -3.27 -7.62
C PHE A 115 -12.25 -3.95 -6.69
N VAL A 116 -13.19 -4.70 -7.27
CA VAL A 116 -14.32 -5.30 -6.54
C VAL A 116 -13.92 -6.32 -5.47
N SER A 117 -12.74 -6.93 -5.59
CA SER A 117 -12.19 -7.89 -4.63
C SER A 117 -11.54 -7.23 -3.42
N PHE A 118 -11.27 -5.91 -3.46
CA PHE A 118 -10.61 -5.21 -2.37
C PHE A 118 -11.50 -5.17 -1.13
N LYS A 119 -10.95 -5.54 0.02
CA LYS A 119 -11.68 -5.56 1.30
C LYS A 119 -11.11 -4.50 2.23
N ARG A 120 -11.97 -3.98 3.11
CA ARG A 120 -11.52 -3.12 4.19
C ARG A 120 -10.49 -3.87 5.03
N LEU A 121 -9.38 -3.22 5.31
CA LEU A 121 -8.34 -3.70 6.20
C LEU A 121 -8.24 -2.71 7.36
N ALA A 122 -8.48 -3.18 8.57
CA ALA A 122 -8.29 -2.36 9.76
C ALA A 122 -6.83 -2.50 10.21
N GLY A 123 -6.21 -1.39 10.61
CA GLY A 123 -4.81 -1.41 11.03
C GLY A 123 -4.51 -2.38 12.16
N VAL A 124 -5.47 -2.53 13.08
CA VAL A 124 -5.40 -3.48 14.20
C VAL A 124 -5.37 -4.94 13.74
N ASP A 125 -6.05 -5.30 12.66
CA ASP A 125 -6.10 -6.67 12.17
C ASP A 125 -4.80 -7.04 11.46
N PHE A 126 -4.26 -6.09 10.69
CA PHE A 126 -2.92 -6.19 10.11
C PHE A 126 -1.84 -6.36 11.19
N MET A 127 -1.85 -5.50 12.21
CA MET A 127 -0.86 -5.54 13.28
C MET A 127 -0.92 -6.87 14.04
N LYS A 128 -2.12 -7.37 14.36
CA LYS A 128 -2.29 -8.70 14.99
C LYS A 128 -1.70 -9.82 14.13
N ALA A 129 -2.02 -9.85 12.83
CA ALA A 129 -1.52 -10.88 11.92
C ALA A 129 0.02 -10.84 11.82
N PHE A 130 0.60 -9.64 11.79
CA PHE A 130 2.06 -9.49 11.82
C PHE A 130 2.67 -9.96 13.14
N PHE A 131 2.09 -9.61 14.29
CA PHE A 131 2.63 -10.04 15.59
C PHE A 131 2.53 -11.54 15.82
N GLU A 132 1.45 -12.19 15.40
CA GLU A 132 1.35 -13.66 15.43
C GLU A 132 2.42 -14.33 14.57
N LEU A 133 2.77 -13.72 13.45
CA LEU A 133 3.83 -14.21 12.57
C LEU A 133 5.23 -13.98 13.16
N ALA A 134 5.44 -12.78 13.70
CA ALA A 134 6.68 -12.37 14.32
C ALA A 134 6.99 -13.17 15.59
N ASP A 135 5.96 -13.54 16.36
CA ASP A 135 6.05 -14.45 17.50
C ASP A 135 6.61 -15.83 17.10
N ARG A 136 6.06 -16.42 16.01
CA ARG A 136 6.55 -17.70 15.47
C ARG A 136 7.95 -17.62 14.87
N LYS A 137 8.30 -16.49 14.26
CA LYS A 137 9.57 -16.28 13.55
C LYS A 137 10.69 -15.70 14.45
N GLY A 138 10.36 -15.25 15.66
CA GLY A 138 11.31 -14.65 16.59
C GLY A 138 11.80 -13.26 16.17
N TYR A 139 10.97 -12.48 15.47
CA TYR A 139 11.33 -11.13 15.05
C TYR A 139 11.38 -10.16 16.24
N LYS A 140 12.06 -9.03 16.01
CA LYS A 140 12.21 -7.94 16.98
C LYS A 140 11.35 -6.75 16.59
N SER A 141 10.72 -6.11 17.56
CA SER A 141 10.03 -4.83 17.35
C SER A 141 10.45 -3.80 18.39
N PHE A 142 10.38 -2.54 17.98
CA PHE A 142 10.58 -1.39 18.83
C PHE A 142 9.34 -0.50 18.70
N PHE A 143 8.78 -0.07 19.82
CA PHE A 143 7.59 0.77 19.86
C PHE A 143 7.98 2.20 20.25
N TYR A 144 7.44 3.18 19.52
CA TYR A 144 7.75 4.59 19.72
C TYR A 144 6.50 5.46 19.52
N GLY A 145 6.32 6.48 20.37
CA GLY A 145 5.31 7.54 20.17
C GLY A 145 4.39 7.83 21.36
N ASP A 146 4.49 7.09 22.47
CA ASP A 146 3.69 7.31 23.68
C ASP A 146 4.60 7.61 24.90
N THR A 147 4.01 7.78 26.08
CA THR A 147 4.70 7.94 27.37
C THR A 147 5.42 6.67 27.81
N ASP A 148 6.49 6.81 28.61
CA ASP A 148 7.26 5.69 29.14
C ASP A 148 6.39 4.73 29.96
N GLU A 149 5.40 5.26 30.68
CA GLU A 149 4.44 4.46 31.45
C GLU A 149 3.57 3.58 30.54
N ILE A 150 3.10 4.12 29.41
CA ILE A 150 2.29 3.38 28.45
C ILE A 150 3.15 2.36 27.69
N LEU A 151 4.37 2.73 27.29
CA LEU A 151 5.29 1.80 26.62
C LEU A 151 5.69 0.63 27.54
N THR A 152 5.92 0.90 28.82
CA THR A 152 6.19 -0.15 29.82
C THR A 152 4.99 -1.08 29.97
N SER A 153 3.78 -0.52 30.07
CA SER A 153 2.54 -1.31 30.17
C SER A 153 2.25 -2.12 28.90
N LEU A 154 2.56 -1.56 27.73
CA LEU A 154 2.46 -2.24 26.44
C LEU A 154 3.41 -3.42 26.40
N LYS A 155 4.68 -3.21 26.79
CA LYS A 155 5.70 -4.26 26.80
C LYS A 155 5.26 -5.48 27.63
N VAL A 156 4.80 -5.27 28.86
CA VAL A 156 4.34 -6.35 29.75
C VAL A 156 3.21 -7.16 29.09
N LYS A 157 2.14 -6.50 28.64
CA LYS A 157 1.00 -7.18 28.01
C LYS A 157 1.38 -7.88 26.71
N PHE A 158 2.36 -7.33 26.00
CA PHE A 158 2.80 -7.86 24.72
C PHE A 158 3.66 -9.12 24.92
N GLU A 159 4.58 -9.11 25.88
CA GLU A 159 5.41 -10.28 26.24
C GLU A 159 4.54 -11.43 26.80
N GLU A 160 3.47 -11.12 27.54
CA GLU A 160 2.48 -12.11 27.99
C GLU A 160 1.73 -12.76 26.82
N LYS A 161 1.39 -11.98 25.79
CA LYS A 161 0.57 -12.41 24.67
C LYS A 161 1.37 -13.07 23.54
N TYR A 162 2.60 -12.63 23.33
CA TYR A 162 3.49 -13.05 22.23
C TYR A 162 4.89 -13.37 22.79
N PRO A 163 5.07 -14.50 23.50
CA PRO A 163 6.31 -14.81 24.23
C PRO A 163 7.52 -15.10 23.32
N GLY A 164 7.31 -15.44 22.06
CA GLY A 164 8.35 -15.62 21.04
C GLY A 164 8.77 -14.31 20.36
N HIS A 165 7.95 -13.26 20.46
CA HIS A 165 8.23 -11.96 19.87
C HIS A 165 9.09 -11.11 20.81
N LYS A 166 10.22 -10.59 20.30
CA LYS A 166 11.17 -9.83 21.11
C LYS A 166 10.91 -8.32 21.00
N ILE A 167 10.75 -7.65 22.13
CA ILE A 167 10.74 -6.18 22.18
C ILE A 167 12.16 -5.70 22.49
N ALA A 168 12.67 -4.79 21.66
CA ALA A 168 14.00 -4.17 21.83
C ALA A 168 13.96 -2.98 22.78
#